data_AF-A0A9W9Y914-F1
#
_entry.id   AF-A0A9W9Y914-F1
#
_cell.length_a   1.000
_cell.length_b   1.000
_cell.length_c   1.000
_cell.angle_alpha   90.00
_cell.angle_beta   90.00
_cell.angle_gamma   90.00
#
_symmetry.space_group_name_H-M   'P 1'
#
loop_
_entity.id
_entity.type
_entity.pdbx_description
1 polymer ?
#
loop_
_entity_poly.entity_id
_entity_poly.type
_entity_poly.pdbx_seq_one_letter_code
_entity_poly.pdbx_strand_id
1 'polypeptide(L)'
;MSRARNDTAHLLCREKTEELVLISNKNSFLCLYVSVIQIVQAYLDPLNVHELYIRHSVRLKHIGGHLRDRQPVTHVSRGLSNGKGNDSPEYDLIVIGGGSGGLACSKEAAKYGKKVAVLDYVSPSPQGSAWGLGGTCVNVGCIPKKLMHQAALLGESFKDAKHYGWNVPENISISWEALVLAIQNHVKSLNWGHRVQLHDKKVEYLNAKGSFLDPHTIKAVLKNGTEKTLRADNFVIAVGGRPRFPAEVPGAVEYGISSDDIFSLKKSPGKTLVVGASCILVV
;
A
#
# COMPACT_ATOMS: atom_id res chain seq x y z
N MET A 1 -16.28 -42.36 -33.57
CA MET A 1 -17.25 -41.69 -32.68
C MET A 1 -16.98 -42.27 -31.29
N SER A 2 -16.52 -41.57 -30.26
CA SER A 2 -16.73 -40.20 -29.79
C SER A 2 -15.49 -39.69 -29.04
N ARG A 3 -15.12 -38.42 -29.26
CA ARG A 3 -14.07 -37.70 -28.54
C ARG A 3 -14.52 -37.43 -27.09
N ALA A 4 -13.68 -37.75 -26.11
CA ALA A 4 -13.73 -37.17 -24.77
C ALA A 4 -12.43 -36.37 -24.54
N ARG A 5 -12.59 -35.10 -24.17
CA ARG A 5 -11.54 -34.10 -24.03
C ARG A 5 -10.79 -34.33 -22.71
N ASN A 6 -9.46 -34.36 -22.78
CA ASN A 6 -8.60 -34.15 -21.61
C ASN A 6 -8.51 -32.64 -21.37
N ASP A 7 -9.36 -32.11 -20.50
CA ASP A 7 -9.20 -30.75 -19.96
C ASP A 7 -8.44 -30.84 -18.63
N THR A 8 -7.11 -30.81 -18.70
CA THR A 8 -6.24 -30.48 -17.56
C THR A 8 -6.45 -29.01 -17.23
N ALA A 9 -7.22 -28.73 -16.18
CA ALA A 9 -7.37 -27.41 -15.61
C ALA A 9 -6.06 -27.00 -14.91
N HIS A 10 -5.19 -26.31 -15.64
CA HIS A 10 -4.13 -25.50 -15.05
C HIS A 10 -4.77 -24.32 -14.32
N LEU A 11 -4.76 -24.36 -13.00
CA LEU A 11 -5.16 -23.24 -12.14
C LEU A 11 -4.09 -22.14 -12.22
N LEU A 12 -4.16 -21.31 -13.28
CA LEU A 12 -3.41 -20.07 -13.38
C LEU A 12 -4.05 -19.06 -12.43
N CYS A 13 -3.52 -18.99 -11.20
CA CYS A 13 -3.76 -17.88 -10.28
C CYS A 13 -3.17 -16.62 -10.93
N ARG A 14 -3.98 -15.90 -11.72
CA ARG A 14 -3.61 -14.57 -12.24
C ARG A 14 -3.70 -13.57 -11.10
N GLU A 15 -2.54 -13.20 -10.57
CA GLU A 15 -2.34 -12.03 -9.72
C GLU A 15 -2.94 -10.79 -10.40
N LYS A 16 -3.91 -10.16 -9.75
CA LYS A 16 -4.37 -8.79 -10.03
C LYS A 16 -4.52 -8.05 -8.73
N THR A 17 -3.38 -7.74 -8.12
CA THR A 17 -3.21 -6.60 -7.22
C THR A 17 -1.85 -6.00 -7.51
N GLU A 18 -1.73 -5.35 -8.66
CA GLU A 18 -0.61 -4.44 -8.94
C GLU A 18 -1.15 -3.02 -8.94
N GLU A 19 -0.60 -2.22 -8.03
CA GLU A 19 -0.90 -0.80 -7.84
C GLU A 19 -0.53 -0.03 -9.11
N LEU A 20 -1.55 0.54 -9.76
CA LEU A 20 -1.38 1.38 -10.95
C LEU A 20 -0.84 2.75 -10.51
N VAL A 21 0.43 3.04 -10.79
CA VAL A 21 0.96 4.42 -10.76
C VAL A 21 0.56 5.09 -12.07
N LEU A 22 -0.51 5.90 -12.06
CA LEU A 22 -0.84 6.77 -13.19
C LEU A 22 0.06 8.01 -13.13
N ILE A 23 1.13 8.02 -13.90
CA ILE A 23 1.81 9.26 -14.30
C ILE A 23 1.16 9.69 -15.61
N SER A 24 0.35 10.75 -15.57
CA SER A 24 -0.19 11.35 -16.77
C SER A 24 0.93 12.00 -17.57
N ASN A 25 1.44 11.30 -18.59
CA ASN A 25 1.92 11.96 -19.79
C ASN A 25 1.59 11.11 -21.02
N LYS A 26 1.12 11.77 -22.08
CA LYS A 26 0.50 11.12 -23.24
C LYS A 26 1.50 10.22 -23.98
N ASN A 27 1.02 9.03 -24.34
CA ASN A 27 1.58 7.99 -25.22
C ASN A 27 2.59 7.00 -24.61
N SER A 28 2.18 5.72 -24.69
CA SER A 28 2.94 4.46 -24.54
C SER A 28 2.73 3.73 -23.21
N PHE A 29 2.04 2.58 -23.28
CA PHE A 29 1.93 1.60 -22.20
C PHE A 29 3.10 0.62 -22.29
N LEU A 30 3.92 0.54 -21.23
CA LEU A 30 4.88 -0.56 -21.04
C LEU A 30 4.74 -1.06 -19.60
N CYS A 31 4.26 -2.29 -19.45
CA CYS A 31 4.14 -2.97 -18.16
C CYS A 31 5.50 -3.61 -17.84
N LEU A 32 6.26 -2.97 -16.96
CA LEU A 32 7.45 -3.55 -16.36
C LEU A 32 7.27 -3.58 -14.84
N TYR A 33 7.58 -4.72 -14.24
CA TYR A 33 7.63 -4.96 -12.80
C TYR A 33 8.76 -4.08 -12.22
N VAL A 34 8.43 -2.83 -11.90
CA VAL A 34 9.37 -1.87 -11.33
C VAL A 34 8.86 -1.55 -9.94
N SER A 35 9.63 -1.91 -8.93
CA SER A 35 9.31 -1.55 -7.54
C SER A 35 9.07 -0.04 -7.46
N VAL A 36 8.09 0.42 -6.67
CA VAL A 36 7.78 1.86 -6.49
C VAL A 36 9.05 2.68 -6.18
N ILE A 37 10.04 2.07 -5.52
CA ILE A 37 11.37 2.62 -5.26
C ILE A 37 12.12 2.98 -6.54
N GLN A 38 12.15 2.08 -7.53
CA GLN A 38 12.85 2.28 -8.80
C GLN A 38 12.15 3.33 -9.69
N ILE A 39 10.82 3.46 -9.63
CA ILE A 39 10.08 4.51 -10.34
C ILE A 39 10.41 5.89 -9.75
N VAL A 40 10.43 6.00 -8.42
CA VAL A 40 10.80 7.24 -7.72
C VAL A 40 12.26 7.60 -7.99
N GLN A 41 13.17 6.63 -7.98
CA GLN A 41 14.58 6.85 -8.26
C GLN A 41 14.83 7.32 -9.71
N ALA A 42 14.12 6.76 -10.69
CA ALA A 42 14.21 7.19 -12.08
C ALA A 42 13.66 8.61 -12.33
N TYR A 43 12.69 9.05 -11.54
CA TYR A 43 12.11 10.39 -11.67
C TYR A 43 12.94 11.48 -10.96
N LEU A 44 13.69 11.12 -9.92
CA LEU A 44 14.47 12.06 -9.11
C LEU A 44 15.94 12.21 -9.57
N ASP A 45 16.50 11.28 -10.34
CA ASP A 45 17.88 11.35 -10.88
C ASP A 45 17.97 10.83 -12.33
N PRO A 46 17.74 11.69 -13.34
CA PRO A 46 17.80 11.28 -14.76
C PRO A 46 19.23 11.01 -15.27
N LEU A 47 20.29 11.29 -14.50
CA LEU A 47 21.68 11.14 -14.95
C LEU A 47 22.27 9.75 -14.63
N ASN A 48 21.62 8.94 -13.78
CA ASN A 48 22.12 7.61 -13.36
C ASN A 48 21.42 6.41 -14.02
N VAL A 49 20.52 6.66 -14.97
CA VAL A 49 19.68 5.60 -15.59
C VAL A 49 20.53 4.57 -16.38
N HIS A 50 21.72 4.95 -16.84
CA HIS A 50 22.61 4.07 -17.61
C HIS A 50 23.33 3.00 -16.77
N GLU A 51 23.63 3.26 -15.48
CA GLU A 51 24.37 2.30 -14.67
C GLU A 51 23.47 1.18 -14.10
N LEU A 52 22.18 1.48 -13.92
CA LEU A 52 21.17 0.52 -13.45
C LEU A 52 20.88 -0.59 -14.49
N TYR A 53 20.99 -0.27 -15.78
CA TYR A 53 20.72 -1.20 -16.88
C TYR A 53 21.86 -2.21 -17.11
N ILE A 54 23.10 -1.85 -16.74
CA ILE A 54 24.30 -2.66 -17.02
C ILE A 54 24.53 -3.75 -15.96
N ARG A 55 24.05 -3.58 -14.72
CA ARG A 55 24.32 -4.54 -13.62
C ARG A 55 23.49 -5.83 -13.62
N HIS A 56 22.50 -5.99 -14.50
CA HIS A 56 21.63 -7.20 -14.53
C HIS A 56 21.66 -7.99 -15.86
N SER A 57 22.54 -7.64 -16.81
CA SER A 57 22.66 -8.38 -18.07
C SER A 57 23.83 -9.38 -18.04
N VAL A 58 23.68 -10.49 -17.32
CA VAL A 58 24.51 -11.68 -17.56
C VAL A 58 23.83 -12.53 -18.64
N ARG A 59 24.49 -12.58 -19.80
CA ARG A 59 24.33 -13.51 -20.93
C ARG A 59 22.92 -13.67 -21.53
N LEU A 60 22.63 -12.89 -22.57
CA LEU A 60 22.07 -13.43 -23.81
C LEU A 60 22.72 -12.72 -25.01
N LYS A 61 22.97 -13.52 -26.05
CA LYS A 61 23.86 -13.25 -27.19
C LYS A 61 23.40 -12.09 -28.08
N HIS A 62 24.43 -11.44 -28.63
CA HIS A 62 24.46 -10.46 -29.71
C HIS A 62 23.69 -10.91 -30.97
N ILE A 63 22.78 -10.06 -31.47
CA ILE A 63 22.48 -9.89 -32.91
C ILE A 63 22.23 -8.40 -33.14
N GLY A 64 23.03 -7.79 -34.03
CA GLY A 64 23.11 -6.35 -34.25
C GLY A 64 22.01 -5.74 -35.11
N GLY A 65 21.99 -4.42 -35.13
CA GLY A 65 21.22 -3.57 -36.04
C GLY A 65 21.60 -2.10 -35.82
N HIS A 66 22.31 -1.53 -36.80
CA HIS A 66 22.90 -0.19 -36.82
C HIS A 66 21.94 0.82 -37.51
N LEU A 67 22.17 2.13 -37.29
CA LEU A 67 21.58 3.34 -37.92
C LEU A 67 20.31 3.90 -37.22
N ARG A 68 20.09 5.21 -37.01
CA ARG A 68 20.79 6.48 -37.29
C ARG A 68 20.09 7.60 -36.47
N ASP A 69 20.86 8.61 -36.06
CA ASP A 69 20.50 10.00 -35.71
C ASP A 69 19.07 10.36 -35.26
N ARG A 70 18.94 10.78 -33.99
CA ARG A 70 18.06 11.90 -33.61
C ARG A 70 18.77 12.81 -32.61
N GLN A 71 18.78 14.10 -32.94
CA GLN A 71 19.43 15.20 -32.24
C GLN A 71 18.95 15.39 -30.79
N PRO A 72 19.77 15.99 -29.91
CA PRO A 72 19.34 16.37 -28.57
C PRO A 72 18.28 17.47 -28.65
N VAL A 73 17.13 17.25 -28.03
CA VAL A 73 16.09 18.27 -27.88
C VAL A 73 16.59 19.29 -26.86
N THR A 74 16.95 20.47 -27.34
CA THR A 74 17.30 21.63 -26.51
C THR A 74 16.10 22.06 -25.67
N HIS A 75 16.27 22.11 -24.35
CA HIS A 75 15.31 22.73 -23.45
C HIS A 75 15.09 24.20 -23.83
N VAL A 76 13.88 24.55 -24.25
CA VAL A 76 13.46 25.93 -24.42
C VAL A 76 13.07 26.47 -23.05
N SER A 77 13.98 27.22 -22.42
CA SER A 77 13.68 28.09 -21.29
C SER A 77 12.87 29.28 -21.79
N ARG A 78 11.55 29.25 -21.61
CA ARG A 78 10.70 30.43 -21.75
C ARG A 78 10.48 31.05 -20.38
N GLY A 79 11.16 32.18 -20.17
CA GLY A 79 10.87 33.08 -19.06
C GLY A 79 9.51 33.74 -19.24
N LEU A 80 8.74 33.76 -18.16
CA LEU A 80 7.62 34.67 -17.95
C LEU A 80 7.75 35.21 -16.52
N SER A 81 8.08 36.49 -16.42
CA SER A 81 8.03 37.28 -15.20
C SER A 81 6.73 38.07 -15.15
N ASN A 82 5.90 37.84 -14.11
CA ASN A 82 5.43 38.85 -13.13
C ASN A 82 4.08 38.48 -12.51
N GLY A 83 4.09 38.42 -11.18
CA GLY A 83 2.94 38.34 -10.29
C GLY A 83 3.43 37.89 -8.92
N LYS A 84 3.73 38.81 -8.01
CA LYS A 84 4.17 38.47 -6.64
C LYS A 84 2.97 38.11 -5.77
N GLY A 85 2.50 36.87 -5.87
CA GLY A 85 2.06 36.10 -4.70
C GLY A 85 3.27 35.32 -4.18
N ASN A 86 3.25 34.80 -2.95
CA ASN A 86 4.28 33.86 -2.51
C ASN A 86 4.03 32.52 -3.23
N ASP A 87 4.33 32.48 -4.52
CA ASP A 87 3.88 31.45 -5.49
C ASP A 87 4.81 30.23 -5.54
N SER A 88 5.83 30.18 -4.68
CA SER A 88 6.69 29.01 -4.58
C SER A 88 5.96 27.84 -3.93
N PRO A 89 6.02 26.63 -4.51
CA PRO A 89 5.49 25.41 -3.90
C PRO A 89 6.06 25.22 -2.49
N GLU A 90 5.20 24.87 -1.53
CA GLU A 90 5.62 24.67 -0.15
C GLU A 90 6.41 23.36 0.01
N TYR A 91 6.11 22.35 -0.81
CA TYR A 91 6.75 21.04 -0.81
C TYR A 91 7.23 20.67 -2.21
N ASP A 92 8.36 19.97 -2.31
CA ASP A 92 8.78 19.34 -3.56
C ASP A 92 7.83 18.19 -3.95
N LEU A 93 7.29 17.49 -2.94
CA LEU A 93 6.44 16.31 -3.12
C LEU A 93 5.37 16.22 -2.02
N ILE A 94 4.11 16.05 -2.42
CA ILE A 94 3.03 15.61 -1.53
C ILE A 94 2.62 14.19 -1.89
N VAL A 95 2.65 13.30 -0.90
CA VAL A 95 2.17 11.92 -1.03
C VAL A 95 0.79 11.79 -0.39
N ILE A 96 -0.19 11.34 -1.17
CA ILE A 96 -1.59 11.16 -0.74
C ILE A 96 -1.82 9.68 -0.43
N GLY A 97 -1.77 9.33 0.85
CA GLY A 97 -1.92 7.99 1.39
C GLY A 97 -0.68 7.54 2.16
N GLY A 98 -0.84 7.28 3.46
CA GLY A 98 0.22 6.81 4.35
C GLY A 98 0.31 5.28 4.47
N GLY A 99 0.08 4.58 3.36
CA GLY A 99 0.22 3.13 3.25
C GLY A 99 1.62 2.67 2.84
N SER A 100 1.77 1.40 2.48
CA SER A 100 3.06 0.78 2.13
C SER A 100 3.81 1.57 1.04
N GLY A 101 3.15 1.81 -0.11
CA GLY A 101 3.75 2.56 -1.21
C GLY A 101 4.04 4.02 -0.86
N GLY A 102 3.09 4.69 -0.23
CA GLY A 102 3.23 6.10 0.15
C GLY A 102 4.35 6.34 1.15
N LEU A 103 4.37 5.59 2.26
CA LEU A 103 5.43 5.69 3.27
C LEU A 103 6.82 5.35 2.70
N ALA A 104 6.92 4.38 1.79
CA ALA A 104 8.19 4.07 1.13
C ALA A 104 8.65 5.25 0.26
N CYS A 105 7.77 5.76 -0.61
CA CYS A 105 8.06 6.89 -1.49
C CYS A 105 8.49 8.13 -0.70
N SER A 106 7.77 8.50 0.35
CA SER A 106 8.05 9.73 1.11
C SER A 106 9.37 9.67 1.84
N LYS A 107 9.69 8.54 2.47
CA LYS A 107 10.96 8.35 3.18
C LYS A 107 12.13 8.33 2.21
N GLU A 108 11.93 7.80 1.01
CA GLU A 108 12.97 7.75 -0.02
C GLU A 108 13.21 9.14 -0.62
N ALA A 109 12.16 9.86 -1.01
CA ALA A 109 12.27 11.24 -1.51
C ALA A 109 12.98 12.16 -0.49
N ALA A 110 12.68 12.03 0.80
CA ALA A 110 13.35 12.79 1.85
C ALA A 110 14.86 12.52 1.95
N LYS A 111 15.33 11.31 1.61
CA LYS A 111 16.78 11.03 1.58
C LYS A 111 17.51 11.83 0.50
N TYR A 112 16.83 12.19 -0.58
CA TYR A 112 17.35 13.04 -1.65
C TYR A 112 17.21 14.54 -1.33
N GLY A 113 16.95 14.91 -0.08
CA GLY A 113 16.88 16.31 0.36
C GLY A 113 15.59 17.03 -0.04
N LYS A 114 14.57 16.31 -0.52
CA LYS A 114 13.27 16.89 -0.89
C LYS A 114 12.45 17.23 0.35
N LYS A 115 11.74 18.35 0.32
CA LYS A 115 10.73 18.71 1.32
C LYS A 115 9.43 17.97 0.99
N VAL A 116 9.05 17.04 1.85
CA VAL A 116 7.95 16.10 1.58
C VAL A 116 6.86 16.23 2.65
N ALA A 117 5.60 16.19 2.23
CA ALA A 117 4.47 15.93 3.11
C ALA A 117 3.76 14.62 2.77
N VAL A 118 3.18 13.98 3.78
CA VAL A 118 2.34 12.79 3.65
C VAL A 118 0.99 13.08 4.27
N LEU A 119 -0.05 12.98 3.46
CA LEU A 119 -1.44 13.03 3.90
C LEU A 119 -1.93 11.60 4.10
N ASP A 120 -2.38 11.24 5.30
CA ASP A 120 -3.05 9.96 5.53
C ASP A 120 -4.38 10.17 6.22
N TYR A 121 -5.41 9.46 5.77
CA TYR A 121 -6.73 9.49 6.40
C TYR A 121 -7.43 8.16 6.22
N VAL A 122 -7.83 7.57 7.35
CA VAL A 122 -8.63 6.34 7.37
C VAL A 122 -10.09 6.73 7.49
N SER A 123 -10.85 6.55 6.40
CA SER A 123 -12.31 6.62 6.46
C SER A 123 -12.83 5.41 7.25
N PRO A 124 -13.68 5.58 8.27
CA PRO A 124 -14.21 4.47 9.05
C PRO A 124 -14.92 3.42 8.16
N SER A 125 -14.87 2.15 8.56
CA SER A 125 -15.72 1.11 7.97
C SER A 125 -17.20 1.40 8.25
N PRO A 126 -18.16 0.72 7.59
CA PRO A 126 -19.58 0.82 7.95
C PRO A 126 -19.86 0.52 9.43
N GLN A 127 -19.03 -0.32 10.04
CA GLN A 127 -19.11 -0.70 11.45
C GLN A 127 -18.36 0.27 12.39
N GLY A 128 -17.77 1.34 11.83
CA GLY A 128 -17.07 2.39 12.58
C GLY A 128 -15.60 2.09 12.88
N SER A 129 -15.03 1.01 12.36
CA SER A 129 -13.62 0.65 12.58
C SER A 129 -12.69 1.63 11.86
N ALA A 130 -11.67 2.13 12.57
CA ALA A 130 -10.62 2.97 12.03
C ALA A 130 -9.29 2.69 12.75
N TRP A 131 -8.17 2.98 12.10
CA TRP A 131 -6.83 2.64 12.59
C TRP A 131 -5.80 3.77 12.37
N GLY A 132 -4.54 3.48 12.68
CA GLY A 132 -3.42 4.43 12.63
C GLY A 132 -2.65 4.45 11.30
N LEU A 133 -1.54 5.19 11.29
CA LEU A 133 -0.65 5.31 10.13
C LEU A 133 -0.03 3.95 9.74
N GLY A 134 0.18 3.69 8.46
CA GLY A 134 0.78 2.44 7.95
C GLY A 134 -0.04 1.75 6.87
N GLY A 135 -1.27 2.24 6.61
CA GLY A 135 -2.18 1.71 5.62
C GLY A 135 -2.67 0.29 5.91
N THR A 136 -3.24 -0.35 4.89
CA THR A 136 -3.93 -1.63 5.01
C THR A 136 -3.03 -2.75 5.51
N CYS A 137 -1.85 -2.95 4.93
CA CYS A 137 -1.00 -4.10 5.25
C CYS A 137 -0.56 -4.13 6.73
N VAL A 138 -0.29 -2.96 7.33
CA VAL A 138 0.08 -2.84 8.76
C VAL A 138 -1.12 -3.08 9.68
N ASN A 139 -2.29 -2.50 9.35
CA ASN A 139 -3.37 -2.39 10.32
C ASN A 139 -4.45 -3.47 10.18
N VAL A 140 -4.80 -3.83 8.95
CA VAL A 140 -5.97 -4.67 8.61
C VAL A 140 -5.69 -5.62 7.44
N GLY A 141 -4.42 -5.99 7.27
CA GLY A 141 -3.94 -6.77 6.14
C GLY A 141 -2.85 -7.74 6.56
N CYS A 142 -1.73 -7.74 5.83
CA CYS A 142 -0.69 -8.75 5.94
C CYS A 142 -0.22 -9.04 7.37
N ILE A 143 0.02 -8.00 8.18
CA ILE A 143 0.57 -8.13 9.53
C ILE A 143 -0.41 -8.85 10.47
N PRO A 144 -1.61 -8.32 10.77
CA PRO A 144 -2.54 -9.02 11.66
C PRO A 144 -3.01 -10.35 11.06
N LYS A 145 -3.16 -10.46 9.73
CA LYS A 145 -3.46 -11.72 9.06
C LYS A 145 -2.43 -12.80 9.37
N LYS A 146 -1.13 -12.48 9.25
CA LYS A 146 -0.07 -13.48 9.46
C LYS A 146 0.06 -13.84 10.94
N LEU A 147 -0.18 -12.90 11.85
CA LEU A 147 -0.18 -13.16 13.29
C LEU A 147 -1.34 -14.06 13.72
N MET A 148 -2.56 -13.82 13.21
CA MET A 148 -3.70 -14.73 13.46
C MET A 148 -3.46 -16.11 12.86
N HIS A 149 -2.92 -16.17 11.63
CA HIS A 149 -2.55 -17.43 11.00
C HIS A 149 -1.50 -18.20 11.82
N GLN A 150 -0.48 -17.51 12.36
CA GLN A 150 0.51 -18.14 13.24
C GLN A 150 -0.11 -18.68 14.53
N ALA A 151 -1.09 -17.98 15.10
CA ALA A 151 -1.82 -18.48 16.27
C ALA A 151 -2.60 -19.78 15.97
N ALA A 152 -3.16 -19.91 14.77
CA ALA A 152 -3.78 -21.15 14.32
C ALA A 152 -2.75 -22.29 14.15
N LEU A 153 -1.59 -22.01 13.53
CA LEU A 153 -0.51 -22.99 13.39
C LEU A 153 0.00 -23.49 14.74
N LEU A 154 0.12 -22.62 15.75
CA LEU A 154 0.48 -23.03 17.10
C LEU A 154 -0.54 -24.00 17.71
N GLY A 155 -1.83 -23.83 17.41
CA GLY A 155 -2.89 -24.76 17.79
C GLY A 155 -2.66 -26.17 17.24
N GLU A 156 -2.25 -26.29 15.97
CA GLU A 156 -1.88 -27.57 15.37
C GLU A 156 -0.56 -28.12 15.94
N SER A 157 0.44 -27.25 16.15
CA SER A 157 1.71 -27.66 16.79
C SER A 157 1.53 -28.29 18.16
N PHE A 158 0.56 -27.85 18.97
CA PHE A 158 0.26 -28.49 20.25
C PHE A 158 -0.29 -29.92 20.11
N LYS A 159 -1.02 -30.21 19.02
CA LYS A 159 -1.47 -31.57 18.72
C LYS A 159 -0.29 -32.45 18.32
N ASP A 160 0.54 -31.95 17.40
CA ASP A 160 1.71 -32.67 16.91
C ASP A 160 2.74 -32.94 18.01
N ALA A 161 2.94 -31.98 18.92
CA ALA A 161 3.90 -32.10 20.03
C ALA A 161 3.69 -33.36 20.89
N LYS A 162 2.44 -33.83 21.05
CA LYS A 162 2.14 -35.07 21.78
C LYS A 162 2.83 -36.29 21.14
N HIS A 163 2.89 -36.34 19.81
CA HIS A 163 3.56 -37.42 19.09
C HIS A 163 5.09 -37.38 19.20
N TYR A 164 5.65 -36.22 19.55
CA TYR A 164 7.08 -36.03 19.81
C TYR A 164 7.44 -36.16 21.29
N GLY A 165 6.55 -36.70 22.13
CA GLY A 165 6.82 -37.00 23.54
C GLY A 165 6.58 -35.83 24.50
N TRP A 166 6.01 -34.71 24.05
CA TRP A 166 5.63 -33.61 24.94
C TRP A 166 4.37 -33.95 25.73
N ASN A 167 4.40 -33.74 27.05
CA ASN A 167 3.22 -33.84 27.90
C ASN A 167 2.36 -32.56 27.78
N VAL A 168 1.41 -32.58 26.85
CA VAL A 168 0.52 -31.46 26.53
C VAL A 168 -0.88 -31.72 27.11
N PRO A 169 -1.45 -30.81 27.93
CA PRO A 169 -2.81 -30.95 28.45
C PRO A 169 -3.87 -31.19 27.37
N GLU A 170 -4.97 -31.87 27.71
CA GLU A 170 -6.04 -32.16 26.74
C GLU A 170 -6.88 -30.93 26.37
N ASN A 171 -7.14 -30.04 27.33
CA ASN A 171 -8.01 -28.87 27.15
C ASN A 171 -7.20 -27.58 26.96
N ILE A 172 -6.59 -27.43 25.78
CA ILE A 172 -5.96 -26.16 25.38
C ILE A 172 -6.96 -25.35 24.57
N SER A 173 -7.26 -24.15 25.03
CA SER A 173 -8.12 -23.19 24.34
C SER A 173 -7.42 -21.86 24.13
N ILE A 174 -7.61 -21.26 22.96
CA ILE A 174 -7.13 -19.91 22.68
C ILE A 174 -8.12 -18.85 23.22
N SER A 175 -7.59 -17.83 23.90
CA SER A 175 -8.38 -16.64 24.24
C SER A 175 -8.35 -15.65 23.09
N TRP A 176 -9.52 -15.41 22.48
CA TRP A 176 -9.69 -14.44 21.40
C TRP A 176 -9.27 -13.02 21.83
N GLU A 177 -9.68 -12.61 23.02
CA GLU A 177 -9.37 -11.28 23.56
C GLU A 177 -7.87 -11.09 23.74
N ALA A 178 -7.17 -12.10 24.28
CA ALA A 178 -5.72 -12.06 24.43
C ALA A 178 -4.99 -12.03 23.08
N LEU A 179 -5.47 -12.80 22.10
CA LEU A 179 -4.92 -12.80 20.74
C LEU A 179 -5.05 -11.42 20.08
N VAL A 180 -6.27 -10.87 20.06
CA VAL A 180 -6.52 -9.55 19.46
C VAL A 180 -5.75 -8.46 20.18
N LEU A 181 -5.67 -8.50 21.52
CA LEU A 181 -4.88 -7.54 22.29
C LEU A 181 -3.39 -7.59 21.91
N ALA A 182 -2.80 -8.78 21.83
CA ALA A 182 -1.39 -8.95 21.44
C ALA A 182 -1.12 -8.41 20.02
N ILE A 183 -2.00 -8.74 19.06
CA ILE A 183 -1.90 -8.26 17.68
C ILE A 183 -2.03 -6.73 17.62
N GLN A 184 -3.04 -6.17 18.28
CA GLN A 184 -3.28 -4.72 18.29
C GLN A 184 -2.15 -3.95 18.96
N ASN A 185 -1.52 -4.50 20.00
CA ASN A 185 -0.34 -3.90 20.61
C ASN A 185 0.85 -3.86 19.62
N HIS A 186 1.06 -4.94 18.86
CA HIS A 186 2.07 -4.95 17.81
C HIS A 186 1.78 -3.94 16.70
N VAL A 187 0.53 -3.88 16.22
CA VAL A 187 0.09 -2.89 15.21
C VAL A 187 0.32 -1.46 15.69
N LYS A 188 -0.05 -1.14 16.94
CA LYS A 188 0.17 0.19 17.53
C LYS A 188 1.65 0.55 17.59
N SER A 189 2.52 -0.41 17.92
CA SER A 189 3.97 -0.21 17.90
C SER A 189 4.47 0.14 16.49
N LEU A 190 3.97 -0.54 15.45
CA LEU A 190 4.29 -0.22 14.06
C LEU A 190 3.76 1.17 13.63
N ASN A 191 2.53 1.53 14.02
CA ASN A 191 1.98 2.86 13.75
C ASN A 191 2.88 3.96 14.34
N TRP A 192 3.31 3.77 15.60
CA TRP A 192 4.22 4.70 16.27
C TRP A 192 5.58 4.73 15.57
N GLY A 193 6.17 3.58 15.26
CA GLY A 193 7.45 3.48 14.56
C GLY A 193 7.44 4.20 13.20
N HIS A 194 6.34 4.11 12.45
CA HIS A 194 6.21 4.87 11.19
C HIS A 194 6.16 6.39 11.42
N ARG A 195 5.47 6.86 12.46
CA ARG A 195 5.45 8.30 12.79
C ARG A 195 6.84 8.81 13.15
N VAL A 196 7.57 8.05 13.97
CA VAL A 196 8.96 8.36 14.34
C VAL A 196 9.85 8.42 13.10
N GLN A 197 9.78 7.41 12.24
CA GLN A 197 10.58 7.37 11.00
C GLN A 197 10.29 8.56 10.05
N LEU A 198 9.03 9.02 9.96
CA LEU A 198 8.70 10.20 9.17
C LEU A 198 9.29 11.47 9.80
N HIS A 199 9.11 11.62 11.11
CA HIS A 199 9.67 12.74 11.87
C HIS A 199 11.20 12.82 11.76
N ASP A 200 11.91 11.71 11.95
CA ASP A 200 13.38 11.65 11.87
C ASP A 200 13.90 12.02 10.47
N LYS A 201 13.11 11.72 9.43
CA LYS A 201 13.40 12.08 8.05
C LYS A 201 12.89 13.46 7.66
N LYS A 202 12.38 14.24 8.61
CA LYS A 202 11.79 15.58 8.38
C LYS A 202 10.68 15.57 7.34
N VAL A 203 9.97 14.45 7.22
CA VAL A 203 8.76 14.34 6.40
C VAL A 203 7.58 14.82 7.23
N GLU A 204 6.86 15.81 6.73
CA GLU A 204 5.67 16.29 7.43
C GLU A 204 4.55 15.27 7.31
N TYR A 205 4.00 14.87 8.45
CA TYR A 205 2.87 13.95 8.50
C TYR A 205 1.59 14.69 8.89
N LEU A 206 0.59 14.64 8.03
CA LEU A 206 -0.72 15.23 8.27
C LEU A 206 -1.79 14.13 8.26
N ASN A 207 -2.47 13.97 9.39
CA ASN A 207 -3.64 13.10 9.50
C ASN A 207 -4.87 13.83 8.93
N ALA A 208 -4.93 13.90 7.61
CA ALA A 208 -5.89 14.71 6.88
C ALA A 208 -6.31 14.05 5.56
N LYS A 209 -7.58 14.25 5.20
CA LYS A 209 -8.13 13.81 3.92
C LYS A 209 -7.74 14.81 2.84
N GLY A 210 -6.93 14.37 1.88
CA GLY A 210 -6.50 15.19 0.73
C GLY A 210 -7.49 15.16 -0.42
N SER A 211 -7.71 16.29 -1.07
CA SER A 211 -8.44 16.43 -2.33
C SER A 211 -7.79 17.52 -3.19
N PHE A 212 -7.65 17.28 -4.49
CA PHE A 212 -7.10 18.29 -5.41
C PHE A 212 -8.09 19.45 -5.58
N LEU A 213 -7.58 20.67 -5.47
CA LEU A 213 -8.30 21.88 -5.89
C LEU A 213 -7.93 22.28 -7.31
N ASP A 214 -6.67 22.07 -7.68
CA ASP A 214 -6.08 22.34 -8.99
C ASP A 214 -4.82 21.45 -9.18
N PRO A 215 -4.10 21.51 -10.32
CA PRO A 215 -2.94 20.65 -10.57
C PRO A 215 -1.80 20.73 -9.56
N HIS A 216 -1.65 21.85 -8.83
CA HIS A 216 -0.55 22.09 -7.90
C HIS A 216 -1.00 22.35 -6.45
N THR A 217 -2.30 22.21 -6.18
CA THR A 217 -2.88 22.55 -4.87
C THR A 217 -3.77 21.42 -4.36
N ILE A 218 -3.54 21.02 -3.10
CA ILE A 218 -4.38 20.09 -2.36
C ILE A 218 -5.03 20.79 -1.16
N LYS A 219 -6.33 20.56 -1.00
CA LYS A 219 -7.07 20.78 0.23
C LYS A 219 -6.94 19.55 1.14
N ALA A 220 -6.37 19.75 2.32
CA ALA A 220 -6.22 18.76 3.37
C ALA A 220 -7.20 19.07 4.52
N VAL A 221 -8.19 18.20 4.72
CA VAL A 221 -9.17 18.33 5.80
C VAL A 221 -8.77 17.45 6.98
N LEU A 222 -8.41 18.06 8.11
CA LEU A 222 -8.03 17.35 9.34
C LEU A 222 -9.26 16.73 10.02
N LYS A 223 -9.03 15.80 10.96
CA LYS A 223 -10.10 15.15 11.73
C LYS A 223 -11.02 16.11 12.49
N ASN A 224 -10.52 17.26 12.92
CA ASN A 224 -11.29 18.30 13.61
C ASN A 224 -12.06 19.23 12.65
N GLY A 225 -12.07 18.94 11.35
CA GLY A 225 -12.69 19.78 10.33
C GLY A 225 -11.84 20.97 9.88
N THR A 226 -10.68 21.21 10.49
CA THR A 226 -9.77 22.28 10.05
C THR A 226 -9.26 21.97 8.64
N GLU A 227 -9.38 22.95 7.76
CA GLU A 227 -8.90 22.86 6.39
C GLU A 227 -7.54 23.53 6.26
N LYS A 228 -6.63 22.88 5.54
CA LYS A 228 -5.36 23.45 5.12
C LYS A 228 -5.23 23.34 3.61
N THR A 229 -4.66 24.34 2.99
CA THR A 229 -4.32 24.33 1.57
C THR A 229 -2.82 24.20 1.44
N LEU A 230 -2.36 23.18 0.73
CA LEU A 230 -0.95 22.87 0.54
C LEU A 230 -0.63 22.89 -0.95
N ARG A 231 0.55 23.39 -1.31
CA ARG A 231 1.01 23.42 -2.71
C ARG A 231 2.29 22.62 -2.88
N ALA A 232 2.40 21.91 -3.99
CA ALA A 232 3.60 21.14 -4.32
C ALA A 232 3.88 21.07 -5.82
N ASP A 233 5.14 20.83 -6.15
CA ASP A 233 5.56 20.58 -7.54
C ASP A 233 5.05 19.24 -8.05
N ASN A 234 5.16 18.20 -7.22
CA ASN A 234 4.83 16.84 -7.59
C ASN A 234 3.89 16.19 -6.58
N PHE A 235 3.11 15.23 -7.06
CA PHE A 235 2.18 14.45 -6.26
C PHE A 235 2.34 12.96 -6.53
N VAL A 236 2.20 12.15 -5.48
CA VAL A 236 2.06 10.69 -5.60
C VAL A 236 0.74 10.27 -4.96
N ILE A 237 -0.09 9.57 -5.73
CA ILE A 237 -1.38 9.05 -5.27
C ILE A 237 -1.17 7.60 -4.83
N ALA A 238 -1.28 7.34 -3.53
CA ALA A 238 -1.03 6.04 -2.88
C ALA A 238 -2.16 5.70 -1.88
N VAL A 239 -3.41 5.96 -2.26
CA VAL A 239 -4.59 5.88 -1.38
C VAL A 239 -5.09 4.46 -1.08
N GLY A 240 -4.59 3.45 -1.82
CA GLY A 240 -4.94 2.04 -1.62
C GLY A 240 -6.39 1.69 -2.02
N GLY A 241 -6.80 0.47 -1.65
CA GLY A 241 -8.16 -0.05 -1.84
C GLY A 241 -8.89 -0.28 -0.51
N ARG A 242 -10.21 -0.47 -0.58
CA ARG A 242 -11.08 -0.77 0.58
C ARG A 242 -12.00 -1.95 0.29
N PRO A 243 -12.46 -2.69 1.32
CA PRO A 243 -13.41 -3.78 1.14
C PRO A 243 -14.69 -3.32 0.44
N ARG A 244 -15.23 -4.17 -0.43
CA ARG A 244 -16.49 -3.94 -1.13
C ARG A 244 -17.59 -4.76 -0.48
N PHE A 245 -18.71 -4.12 -0.20
CA PHE A 245 -19.94 -4.78 0.22
C PHE A 245 -20.90 -4.91 -0.98
N PRO A 246 -21.62 -6.04 -1.13
CA PRO A 246 -22.68 -6.17 -2.13
C PRO A 246 -23.90 -5.37 -1.66
N ALA A 247 -24.06 -4.14 -2.16
CA ALA A 247 -25.13 -3.22 -1.77
C ALA A 247 -26.53 -3.72 -2.17
N GLU A 248 -26.59 -4.63 -3.15
CA GLU A 248 -27.80 -5.30 -3.61
C GLU A 248 -28.33 -6.37 -2.65
N VAL A 249 -27.53 -6.79 -1.65
CA VAL A 249 -27.92 -7.81 -0.67
C VAL A 249 -28.38 -7.12 0.62
N PRO A 250 -29.67 -7.21 0.99
CA PRO A 250 -30.18 -6.62 2.22
C PRO A 250 -29.45 -7.13 3.46
N GLY A 251 -29.01 -6.22 4.33
CA GLY A 251 -28.32 -6.55 5.58
C GLY A 251 -26.81 -6.78 5.43
N ALA A 252 -26.26 -6.79 4.20
CA ALA A 252 -24.84 -7.05 3.99
C ALA A 252 -23.95 -5.94 4.58
N VAL A 253 -24.36 -4.67 4.50
CA VAL A 253 -23.60 -3.54 5.05
C VAL A 253 -23.85 -3.40 6.55
N GLU A 254 -25.10 -3.62 6.97
CA GLU A 254 -25.57 -3.40 8.34
C GLU A 254 -25.03 -4.46 9.31
N TYR A 255 -25.05 -5.72 8.90
CA TYR A 255 -24.68 -6.86 9.77
C TYR A 255 -23.35 -7.51 9.36
N GLY A 256 -22.88 -7.25 8.15
CA GLY A 256 -21.60 -7.78 7.67
C GLY A 256 -20.42 -7.03 8.26
N ILE A 257 -19.36 -7.79 8.53
CA ILE A 257 -18.04 -7.25 8.84
C ILE A 257 -17.07 -7.60 7.71
N SER A 258 -16.00 -6.82 7.56
CA SER A 258 -14.97 -7.04 6.56
C SER A 258 -13.60 -7.33 7.20
N SER A 259 -12.57 -7.48 6.37
CA SER A 259 -11.18 -7.54 6.84
C SER A 259 -10.78 -6.30 7.64
N ASP A 260 -11.41 -5.14 7.38
CA ASP A 260 -11.15 -3.91 8.12
C ASP A 260 -11.54 -4.03 9.61
N ASP A 261 -12.46 -4.95 9.93
CA ASP A 261 -13.11 -5.04 11.24
C ASP A 261 -12.58 -6.23 12.06
N ILE A 262 -12.39 -7.39 11.42
CA ILE A 262 -12.12 -8.66 12.11
C ILE A 262 -10.85 -8.63 12.98
N PHE A 263 -9.80 -7.92 12.55
CA PHE A 263 -8.52 -7.89 13.26
C PHE A 263 -8.55 -7.09 14.56
N SER A 264 -9.59 -6.29 14.79
CA SER A 264 -9.79 -5.52 16.01
C SER A 264 -11.09 -5.88 16.74
N LEU A 265 -11.78 -6.93 16.29
CA LEU A 265 -13.04 -7.37 16.87
C LEU A 265 -12.84 -7.82 18.32
N LYS A 266 -13.58 -7.21 19.26
CA LYS A 266 -13.38 -7.44 20.70
C LYS A 266 -13.80 -8.83 21.16
N LYS A 267 -14.85 -9.39 20.54
CA LYS A 267 -15.41 -10.69 20.89
C LYS A 267 -15.13 -11.68 19.76
N SER A 268 -15.04 -12.96 20.12
CA SER A 268 -14.92 -14.03 19.12
C SER A 268 -16.08 -13.95 18.12
N PRO A 269 -15.81 -14.07 16.81
CA PRO A 269 -16.87 -14.04 15.80
C PRO A 269 -17.79 -15.28 15.87
N GLY A 270 -17.41 -16.31 16.64
CA GLY A 270 -18.21 -17.52 16.79
C GLY A 270 -18.39 -18.27 15.46
N LYS A 271 -19.58 -18.84 15.26
CA LYS A 271 -19.92 -19.52 14.00
C LYS A 271 -19.95 -18.48 12.87
N THR A 272 -18.97 -18.56 11.98
CA THR A 272 -18.70 -17.53 10.98
C THR A 272 -18.97 -18.05 9.57
N LEU A 273 -19.68 -17.27 8.75
CA LEU A 273 -19.78 -17.47 7.31
C LEU A 273 -18.86 -16.46 6.62
N VAL A 274 -17.99 -16.95 5.72
CA VAL A 274 -17.09 -16.12 4.93
C VAL A 274 -17.58 -16.13 3.49
N VAL A 275 -17.87 -14.95 2.93
CA VAL A 275 -18.42 -14.81 1.57
C VAL A 275 -17.35 -14.27 0.62
N GLY A 276 -17.00 -15.08 -0.39
CA GLY A 276 -16.02 -14.79 -1.43
C GLY A 276 -14.92 -15.86 -1.54
N ALA A 277 -13.98 -15.68 -2.47
CA ALA A 277 -12.88 -16.64 -2.71
C ALA A 277 -11.53 -15.98 -3.04
N SER A 278 -11.31 -14.72 -2.63
CA SER A 278 -10.02 -14.05 -2.82
C SER A 278 -8.96 -14.56 -1.84
N CYS A 279 -7.68 -14.28 -2.12
CA CYS A 279 -6.58 -14.66 -1.23
C CYS A 279 -6.69 -14.12 0.21
N ILE A 280 -7.45 -13.03 0.40
CA ILE A 280 -7.74 -12.46 1.73
C ILE A 280 -8.60 -13.43 2.57
N LEU A 281 -9.39 -14.30 1.93
CA LEU A 281 -10.37 -15.18 2.59
C LEU A 281 -9.84 -16.59 2.85
N VAL A 282 -8.83 -17.05 2.09
CA VAL A 282 -8.43 -18.47 2.02
C VAL A 282 -7.31 -18.83 3.01
N VAL A 283 -6.78 -17.89 3.80
CA VAL A 283 -5.51 -18.08 4.55
C VAL A 283 -5.55 -17.58 5.99
#